data_AF-A0A534RX25-F1
#
_entry.id   AF-A0A534RX25-F1
#
_cell.length_a   1.000
_cell.length_b   1.000
_cell.length_c   1.000
_cell.angle_alpha   90.00
_cell.angle_beta   90.00
_cell.angle_gamma   90.00
#
_symmetry.space_group_name_H-M   'P 1'
#
loop_
_entity.id
_entity.type
_entity.pdbx_description
1 polymer ?
#
loop_
_entity_poly.entity_id
_entity_poly.type
_entity_poly.pdbx_seq_one_letter_code
_entity_poly.pdbx_strand_id
1 'polypeptide(L)'
;MVDQPLSEPDGYSRILNEFAKSGYVTVRVEKPGLGDSEGRPYADIDFQTELDTYRQALIAVRKYSFVDRNAVFIFGHSMGGVFGPILASEIPIRGIAVYGTVAKTWTEYCLENWRR
;
A
#
# COMPACT_ATOMS: atom_id res chain seq x y z
N MET A 1 1.50 13.49 5.43
CA MET A 1 1.30 12.36 6.37
C MET A 1 2.67 11.74 6.51
N VAL A 2 3.31 11.91 7.68
CA VAL A 2 4.65 11.38 7.97
C VAL A 2 4.49 9.89 8.28
N ASP A 3 5.24 9.03 7.61
CA ASP A 3 5.30 7.61 7.96
C ASP A 3 5.91 7.49 9.36
N GLN A 4 5.08 7.09 10.34
CA GLN A 4 5.52 6.91 11.71
C GLN A 4 6.09 5.49 11.95
N PRO A 5 7.03 5.34 12.89
CA PRO A 5 7.46 4.03 13.36
C PRO A 5 6.27 3.24 13.89
N LEU A 6 6.14 1.97 13.48
CA LEU A 6 5.08 1.08 13.97
C LEU A 6 5.19 0.77 15.48
N SER A 7 6.26 1.22 16.13
CA SER A 7 6.46 1.13 17.58
C SER A 7 5.53 2.06 18.37
N GLU A 8 5.02 3.13 17.76
CA GLU A 8 4.04 4.01 18.40
C GLU A 8 2.60 3.60 18.04
N PRO A 9 1.64 3.77 18.96
CA PRO A 9 0.25 3.37 18.73
C PRO A 9 -0.48 4.36 17.80
N ASP A 10 -0.18 4.31 16.50
CA ASP A 10 -0.91 4.97 15.42
C ASP A 10 -2.00 4.07 14.79
N GLY A 11 -2.80 4.63 13.87
CA GLY A 11 -3.90 3.91 13.23
C GLY A 11 -3.46 2.71 12.39
N TYR A 12 -2.34 2.80 11.69
CA TYR A 12 -1.79 1.70 10.89
C TYR A 12 -1.10 0.66 11.76
N SER A 13 -0.38 1.06 12.81
CA SER A 13 0.26 0.10 13.71
C SER A 13 -0.77 -0.78 14.41
N ARG A 14 -1.94 -0.25 14.80
CA ARG A 14 -3.05 -1.05 15.32
C ARG A 14 -3.56 -2.09 14.31
N ILE A 15 -3.81 -1.67 13.07
CA ILE A 15 -4.32 -2.58 12.02
C ILE A 15 -3.31 -3.71 11.75
N LEU A 16 -2.04 -3.36 11.53
CA LEU A 16 -1.00 -4.33 11.24
C LEU A 16 -0.74 -5.27 12.42
N ASN A 17 -0.75 -4.76 13.65
CA ASN A 17 -0.57 -5.59 14.85
C ASN A 17 -1.69 -6.61 15.02
N GLU A 18 -2.95 -6.25 14.74
CA GLU A 18 -4.06 -7.21 14.81
C GLU A 18 -3.97 -8.29 13.73
N PHE A 19 -3.52 -7.96 12.51
CA PHE A 19 -3.22 -8.96 11.48
C PHE A 19 -2.08 -9.89 11.92
N ALA A 20 -0.99 -9.34 12.46
CA ALA A 20 0.13 -10.13 12.94
C ALA A 20 -0.27 -11.09 14.07
N LYS A 21 -1.04 -10.62 15.06
CA LYS A 21 -1.59 -11.47 16.14
C LYS A 21 -2.52 -12.57 15.61
N SER A 22 -3.20 -12.31 14.50
CA SER A 22 -4.07 -13.29 13.83
C SER A 22 -3.31 -14.28 12.94
N GLY A 23 -1.98 -14.23 12.92
CA GLY A 23 -1.12 -15.16 12.18
C GLY A 23 -0.76 -14.73 10.76
N TYR A 24 -1.03 -13.48 10.37
CA TYR A 24 -0.63 -12.95 9.08
C TYR A 24 0.80 -12.40 9.11
N VAL A 25 1.54 -12.61 8.03
CA VAL A 25 2.76 -11.85 7.74
C VAL A 25 2.35 -10.48 7.22
N THR A 26 2.74 -9.42 7.91
CA THR A 26 2.44 -8.04 7.50
C THR A 26 3.67 -7.37 6.91
N VAL A 27 3.51 -6.74 5.75
CA VAL A 27 4.56 -5.95 5.10
C VAL A 27 4.01 -4.57 4.78
N ARG A 28 4.71 -3.53 5.25
CA ARG A 28 4.48 -2.14 4.89
C ARG A 28 5.62 -1.71 3.97
N VAL A 29 5.28 -1.17 2.82
CA VAL A 29 6.27 -0.56 1.92
C VAL A 29 6.32 0.92 2.24
N GLU A 30 7.48 1.39 2.65
CA GLU A 30 7.70 2.81 2.91
C GLU A 30 7.96 3.55 1.61
N LYS A 31 7.65 4.84 1.63
CA LYS A 31 7.84 5.70 0.46
C LYS A 31 9.33 5.96 0.22
N PRO A 32 9.78 6.05 -1.04
CA PRO A 32 11.16 6.40 -1.37
C PRO A 32 11.61 7.68 -0.65
N GLY A 33 12.76 7.62 0.03
CA GLY A 33 13.30 8.74 0.82
C GLY A 33 12.72 8.87 2.23
N LEU A 34 11.92 7.90 2.70
CA LEU A 34 11.41 7.80 4.07
C LEU A 34 11.83 6.46 4.70
N GLY A 35 12.24 6.50 5.97
CA GLY A 35 12.69 5.33 6.74
C GLY A 35 13.90 4.63 6.11
N ASP A 36 13.82 3.31 5.91
CA ASP A 36 14.92 2.50 5.34
C ASP A 36 14.93 2.47 3.79
N SER A 37 13.99 3.16 3.13
CA SER A 37 13.87 3.15 1.67
C SER A 37 14.84 4.12 1.00
N GLU A 38 15.84 3.60 0.29
CA GLU A 38 16.73 4.39 -0.57
C GLU A 38 15.97 4.97 -1.77
N GLY A 39 16.20 6.25 -2.10
CA GLY A 39 15.52 6.87 -3.25
C GLY A 39 15.61 8.40 -3.29
N ARG A 40 15.10 8.96 -4.39
CA ARG A 40 14.93 10.41 -4.59
C ARG A 40 13.83 10.93 -3.65
N PRO A 41 13.77 12.24 -3.33
CA PRO A 41 12.69 12.79 -2.51
C PRO A 41 11.30 12.36 -3.01
N TYR A 42 10.41 11.95 -2.10
CA TYR A 42 9.06 11.49 -2.45
C TYR A 42 8.27 12.49 -3.29
N ALA A 43 8.54 13.80 -3.15
CA ALA A 43 7.90 14.85 -3.94
C ALA A 43 8.16 14.71 -5.47
N ASP A 44 9.21 13.99 -5.85
CA ASP A 44 9.66 13.86 -7.24
C ASP A 44 9.30 12.50 -7.86
N ILE A 45 8.61 11.61 -7.14
CA ILE A 45 8.22 10.32 -7.69
C ILE A 45 6.90 10.44 -8.47
N ASP A 46 6.87 9.88 -9.68
CA ASP A 46 5.63 9.78 -10.44
C ASP A 46 4.82 8.54 -10.06
N PHE A 47 3.56 8.52 -10.48
CA PHE A 47 2.63 7.43 -10.22
C PHE A 47 3.14 6.05 -10.67
N GLN A 48 3.87 6.00 -11.79
CA GLN A 48 4.36 4.73 -12.34
C GLN A 48 5.52 4.17 -11.52
N THR A 49 6.38 5.06 -11.02
CA THR A 49 7.49 4.72 -10.14
C THR A 49 6.98 4.22 -8.78
N GLU A 50 5.96 4.86 -8.21
CA GLU A 50 5.33 4.41 -6.98
C GLU A 50 4.61 3.05 -7.16
N LEU A 51 3.88 2.89 -8.28
CA LEU A 51 3.24 1.62 -8.64
C LEU A 51 4.27 0.50 -8.80
N ASP A 52 5.41 0.75 -9.45
CA ASP A 52 6.46 -0.25 -9.61
C ASP A 52 7.13 -0.63 -8.29
N THR A 53 7.29 0.34 -7.38
CA THR A 53 7.79 0.05 -6.03
C THR A 53 6.90 -0.97 -5.32
N TYR A 54 5.58 -0.79 -5.35
CA TYR A 54 4.63 -1.76 -4.78
C TYR A 54 4.62 -3.10 -5.54
N ARG A 55 4.82 -3.09 -6.86
CA ARG A 55 4.96 -4.30 -7.68
C ARG A 55 6.18 -5.13 -7.25
N GLN A 56 7.35 -4.50 -7.13
CA GLN A 56 8.57 -5.17 -6.69
C GLN A 56 8.44 -5.70 -5.27
N ALA A 57 7.79 -4.94 -4.36
CA ALA A 57 7.50 -5.41 -3.01
C ALA A 57 6.61 -6.67 -3.03
N LEU A 58 5.53 -6.67 -3.81
CA LEU A 58 4.64 -7.84 -3.94
C LEU A 58 5.39 -9.07 -4.49
N ILE A 59 6.30 -8.88 -5.44
CA ILE A 59 7.16 -9.95 -5.96
C ILE A 59 8.12 -10.46 -4.88
N ALA A 60 8.72 -9.55 -4.10
CA ALA A 60 9.68 -9.90 -3.06
C ALA A 60 9.03 -10.69 -1.92
N VAL A 61 7.86 -10.26 -1.43
CA VAL A 61 7.14 -10.91 -0.33
C VAL A 61 6.83 -12.38 -0.63
N ARG A 62 6.53 -12.70 -1.90
CA ARG A 62 6.25 -14.08 -2.34
C ARG A 62 7.48 -14.99 -2.35
N LYS A 63 8.69 -14.44 -2.26
CA LYS A 63 9.93 -15.21 -2.22
C LYS A 63 10.26 -15.70 -0.81
N TYR A 64 9.67 -15.12 0.23
CA TYR A 64 9.89 -15.56 1.60
C TYR A 64 9.34 -16.97 1.82
N SER A 65 10.15 -17.84 2.43
CA SER A 65 9.82 -19.25 2.67
C SER A 65 8.64 -19.43 3.63
N PHE A 66 8.37 -18.43 4.47
CA PHE A 66 7.29 -18.42 5.46
C PHE A 66 6.02 -17.73 4.96
N VAL A 67 5.93 -17.36 3.67
CA VAL A 67 4.74 -16.76 3.06
C VAL A 67 4.05 -17.77 2.13
N ASP A 68 2.76 -18.01 2.36
CA ASP A 68 1.92 -18.75 1.40
C ASP A 68 1.58 -17.86 0.19
N ARG A 69 2.13 -18.21 -0.98
CA ARG A 69 1.95 -17.49 -2.23
C ARG A 69 0.50 -17.47 -2.73
N ASN A 70 -0.35 -18.38 -2.25
CA ASN A 70 -1.77 -18.46 -2.60
C ASN A 70 -2.68 -17.69 -1.64
N ALA A 71 -2.13 -17.15 -0.54
CA ALA A 71 -2.85 -16.44 0.50
C ALA A 71 -2.31 -15.01 0.72
N VAL A 72 -1.97 -14.34 -0.38
CA VAL A 72 -1.51 -12.93 -0.36
C VAL A 72 -2.70 -11.99 -0.53
N PHE A 73 -2.75 -10.95 0.29
CA PHE A 73 -3.81 -9.92 0.28
C PHE A 73 -3.20 -8.52 0.22
N ILE A 74 -3.93 -7.56 -0.34
CA ILE A 74 -3.57 -6.14 -0.32
C ILE A 74 -4.58 -5.37 0.53
N PHE A 75 -4.08 -4.55 1.46
CA PHE A 75 -4.86 -3.52 2.14
C PHE A 75 -4.45 -2.14 1.63
N GLY A 76 -5.35 -1.45 0.93
CA GLY A 76 -5.09 -0.15 0.30
C GLY A 76 -5.82 0.99 1.00
N HIS A 77 -5.08 1.93 1.59
CA HIS A 77 -5.66 3.18 2.12
C HIS A 77 -5.39 4.37 1.20
N SER A 78 -6.35 5.27 1.03
CA SER A 78 -6.21 6.46 0.18
C SER A 78 -5.75 6.06 -1.24
N MET A 79 -4.62 6.56 -1.75
CA MET A 79 -4.09 6.15 -3.06
C MET A 79 -3.79 4.64 -3.17
N GLY A 80 -3.58 3.95 -2.04
CA GLY A 80 -3.44 2.50 -2.01
C GLY A 80 -4.69 1.77 -2.55
N GLY A 81 -5.86 2.38 -2.48
CA GLY A 81 -7.08 1.84 -3.10
C GLY A 81 -7.13 1.97 -4.63
N VAL A 82 -6.24 2.76 -5.22
CA VAL A 82 -6.02 2.84 -6.68
C VAL A 82 -4.92 1.87 -7.11
N PHE A 83 -3.78 1.86 -6.39
CA PHE A 83 -2.66 0.96 -6.70
C PHE A 83 -3.02 -0.52 -6.52
N GLY A 84 -3.74 -0.87 -5.44
CA GLY A 84 -4.06 -2.25 -5.11
C GLY A 84 -4.77 -3.03 -6.24
N PRO A 85 -5.87 -2.50 -6.80
CA PRO A 85 -6.55 -3.13 -7.94
C PRO A 85 -5.69 -3.26 -9.20
N ILE A 86 -4.84 -2.27 -9.50
CA ILE A 86 -3.92 -2.34 -10.65
C ILE A 86 -2.93 -3.50 -10.44
N LEU A 87 -2.28 -3.58 -9.28
CA LEU A 87 -1.35 -4.66 -8.96
C LEU A 87 -2.02 -6.04 -8.99
N ALA A 88 -3.26 -6.14 -8.49
CA ALA A 88 -4.02 -7.38 -8.51
C ALA A 88 -4.39 -7.86 -9.91
N SER A 89 -4.50 -6.93 -10.88
CA SER A 89 -4.71 -7.26 -12.29
C SER A 89 -3.46 -7.81 -12.97
N GLU A 90 -2.28 -7.47 -12.45
CA GLU A 90 -0.98 -7.88 -12.99
C GLU A 90 -0.43 -9.15 -12.30
N ILE A 91 -0.63 -9.26 -10.98
CA ILE A 91 -0.09 -10.31 -10.13
C ILE A 91 -1.25 -10.97 -9.36
N PRO A 92 -1.51 -12.27 -9.56
CA PRO A 92 -2.62 -12.96 -8.90
C PRO A 92 -2.49 -12.94 -7.37
N ILE A 93 -3.49 -12.39 -6.69
CA ILE A 93 -3.60 -12.36 -5.22
C ILE A 93 -4.96 -12.89 -4.78
N ARG A 94 -5.10 -13.26 -3.50
CA ARG A 94 -6.32 -13.86 -2.96
C ARG A 94 -7.44 -12.85 -2.69
N GLY A 95 -7.10 -11.60 -2.43
CA GLY A 95 -8.10 -10.55 -2.22
C GLY A 95 -7.53 -9.18 -1.92
N ILE A 96 -8.39 -8.17 -2.03
CA ILE A 96 -8.07 -6.76 -1.76
C ILE A 96 -9.12 -6.22 -0.80
N ALA A 97 -8.67 -5.45 0.18
CA ALA A 97 -9.52 -4.57 0.98
C ALA A 97 -9.03 -3.12 0.81
N VAL A 98 -9.96 -2.18 0.63
CA VAL A 98 -9.61 -0.76 0.47
C VAL A 98 -10.40 0.11 1.46
N TYR A 99 -9.78 1.20 1.93
CA TYR A 99 -10.39 2.13 2.87
C TYR A 99 -10.01 3.58 2.54
N GLY A 100 -10.96 4.52 2.67
CA GLY A 100 -10.70 5.95 2.49
C GLY A 100 -10.13 6.33 1.11
N THR A 101 -10.46 5.57 0.07
CA THR A 101 -9.99 5.78 -1.31
C THR A 101 -11.05 6.48 -2.17
N VAL A 102 -10.65 6.94 -3.35
CA VAL A 102 -11.57 7.42 -4.37
C VAL A 102 -12.40 6.26 -4.95
N ALA A 103 -13.71 6.48 -5.11
CA ALA A 103 -14.63 5.55 -5.78
C ALA A 103 -15.11 6.09 -7.15
N LYS A 104 -14.65 7.29 -7.51
CA LYS A 104 -14.98 8.02 -8.74
C LYS A 104 -13.71 8.28 -9.52
N THR A 105 -13.85 8.67 -10.79
CA THR A 105 -12.70 9.09 -11.59
C THR A 105 -11.99 10.28 -10.95
N TRP A 106 -10.69 10.43 -11.23
CA TRP A 106 -9.91 11.53 -10.68
C TRP A 106 -10.50 12.91 -11.06
N THR A 107 -11.02 13.03 -12.27
CA THR A 107 -11.70 14.24 -12.74
C THR A 107 -12.93 14.58 -11.90
N GLU A 108 -13.80 13.60 -11.61
CA GLU A 108 -14.98 13.79 -10.77
C GLU A 108 -14.58 14.19 -9.33
N TYR A 109 -13.56 13.54 -8.78
CA TYR A 109 -13.01 13.88 -7.47
C TYR A 109 -12.49 15.33 -7.42
N CYS A 110 -11.74 15.77 -8.43
CA CYS A 110 -11.25 17.15 -8.52
C CYS A 110 -12.41 18.15 -8.63
N LEU A 111 -13.39 17.88 -9.50
CA LEU A 111 -14.54 18.76 -9.69
C LEU A 111 -15.37 18.94 -8.40
N GLU A 112 -15.52 17.87 -7.60
CA GLU A 112 -16.27 17.93 -6.34
C GLU A 112 -15.52 18.70 -5.24
N ASN A 113 -14.19 18.59 -5.20
CA ASN A 113 -13.38 19.25 -4.17
C ASN A 113 -13.03 20.71 -4.50
N TRP A 114 -12.99 21.09 -5.77
CA TRP A 114 -12.70 22.47 -6.19
C TRP A 114 -13.92 23.39 -6.10
N ARG A 115 -15.12 22.83 -5.94
CA ARG A 115 -16.39 23.57 -5.80
C ARG A 115 -16.78 23.83 -4.34
N ARG A 116 -15.90 23.53 -3.37
CA ARG A 116 -16.11 23.74 -1.95
C ARG A 116 -15.30 24.91 -1.43
#